data_AF-A0A1B8DFG5-F1
#
_entry.id   AF-A0A1B8DFG5-F1
#
_cell.length_a   1.000
_cell.length_b   1.000
_cell.length_c   1.000
_cell.angle_alpha   90.00
_cell.angle_beta   90.00
_cell.angle_gamma   90.00
#
_symmetry.space_group_name_H-M   'P 1'
#
loop_
_entity.id
_entity.type
_entity.pdbx_description
1 polymer ?
#
loop_
_entity_poly.entity_id
_entity_poly.type
_entity_poly.pdbx_seq_one_letter_code
_entity_poly.pdbx_strand_id
1 'polypeptide(L)'
;MESGLSELPLVGSKGLSLDADDIRDLIRRTASMFKTPGLTELLANEIVKNLNFLGRIAASSSLKWKKPQADDDVSDDEEEGTVREDGKKLTTLNYIFGRISFILRRESSPPRAAVLVPKTAALKLSQMLCAKLDAETLAPCLATILLPLHNLTDRNIPVPYSTDDLFKSNYENIKTECTELMEQLKIKCGTSIYTEQLLKVRQGVRERREQRSSKRKIEAVSAPEKFGKDKQKKVERKKERRKEKGMEHRDLRRGF
;
A
#
# COMPACT_ATOMS: atom_id res chain seq x y z
N MET A 1 20.34 -18.04 -0.77
CA MET A 1 19.42 -17.95 0.39
C MET A 1 20.26 -18.09 1.66
N GLU A 2 19.99 -17.30 2.68
CA GLU A 2 20.65 -17.47 3.99
C GLU A 2 20.17 -18.79 4.61
N SER A 3 21.13 -19.69 4.85
CA SER A 3 20.93 -20.96 5.54
C SER A 3 20.34 -20.70 6.93
N GLY A 4 19.18 -21.28 7.25
CA GLY A 4 18.55 -21.21 8.58
C GLY A 4 17.21 -20.46 8.69
N LEU A 5 16.70 -19.84 7.62
CA LEU A 5 15.39 -19.16 7.64
C LEU A 5 14.21 -20.05 7.21
N SER A 6 14.48 -21.27 6.73
CA SER A 6 13.46 -22.18 6.18
C SER A 6 12.87 -23.13 7.22
N GLU A 7 13.59 -23.40 8.32
CA GLU A 7 13.17 -24.33 9.36
C GLU A 7 12.39 -23.60 10.44
N LEU A 8 11.13 -24.02 10.66
CA LEU A 8 10.28 -23.53 11.73
C LEU A 8 10.12 -24.63 12.79
N PRO A 9 10.23 -24.32 14.08
CA PRO A 9 10.34 -22.98 14.66
C PRO A 9 11.77 -22.39 14.62
N LEU A 10 11.89 -21.07 14.54
CA LEU A 10 13.21 -20.41 14.57
C LEU A 10 13.73 -20.39 16.01
N VAL A 11 14.84 -21.08 16.27
CA VAL A 11 15.45 -21.13 17.61
C VAL A 11 16.58 -20.11 17.70
N GLY A 12 16.44 -19.17 18.62
CA GLY A 12 17.46 -18.18 18.95
C GLY A 12 18.64 -18.79 19.72
N SER A 13 19.75 -18.07 19.76
CA SER A 13 21.00 -18.51 20.42
C SER A 13 20.86 -18.83 21.92
N LYS A 14 19.81 -18.36 22.58
CA LYS A 14 19.50 -18.61 23.99
C LYS A 14 18.30 -19.56 24.22
N GLY A 15 17.87 -20.29 23.18
CA GLY A 15 16.82 -21.32 23.29
C GLY A 15 15.38 -20.82 23.21
N LEU A 16 15.15 -19.53 22.95
CA LEU A 16 13.82 -19.01 22.63
C LEU A 16 13.43 -19.41 21.21
N SER A 17 12.23 -19.97 21.03
CA SER A 17 11.69 -20.34 19.71
C SER A 17 10.66 -19.32 19.24
N LEU A 18 10.59 -19.12 17.92
CA LEU A 18 9.55 -18.34 17.28
C LEU A 18 8.75 -19.24 16.32
N ASP A 19 7.49 -19.47 16.66
CA ASP A 19 6.62 -20.38 15.92
C ASP A 19 5.97 -19.71 14.71
N ALA A 20 5.37 -20.51 13.83
CA ALA A 20 4.67 -20.03 12.65
C ALA A 20 3.51 -19.07 12.98
N ASP A 21 2.80 -19.31 14.09
CA ASP A 21 1.68 -18.46 14.52
C ASP A 21 2.21 -17.14 15.14
N ASP A 22 3.29 -17.17 15.92
CA ASP A 22 3.96 -15.96 16.42
C ASP A 22 4.46 -15.05 15.28
N ILE A 23 5.05 -15.65 14.25
CA ILE A 23 5.52 -14.90 13.06
C ILE A 23 4.35 -14.19 12.38
N ARG A 24 3.22 -14.87 12.19
CA ARG A 24 2.02 -14.27 11.58
C ARG A 24 1.51 -13.10 12.41
N ASP A 25 1.45 -13.28 13.73
CA ASP A 25 0.97 -12.23 14.64
C ASP A 25 1.91 -11.04 14.70
N LEU A 26 3.22 -11.28 14.75
CA LEU A 26 4.23 -10.21 14.68
C LEU A 26 4.12 -9.44 13.35
N ILE A 27 3.95 -10.12 12.22
CA ILE A 27 3.73 -9.48 10.93
C ILE A 27 2.46 -8.63 10.95
N ARG A 28 1.35 -9.17 11.46
CA ARG A 28 0.05 -8.47 11.55
C ARG A 28 0.15 -7.19 12.38
N ARG A 29 0.70 -7.31 13.59
CA ARG A 29 0.85 -6.20 14.54
C ARG A 29 1.82 -5.15 14.00
N THR A 30 2.97 -5.59 13.47
CA THR A 30 3.99 -4.69 12.93
C THR A 30 3.49 -3.95 11.69
N ALA A 31 2.78 -4.62 10.79
CA ALA A 31 2.15 -3.97 9.64
C ALA A 31 1.03 -3.00 10.03
N SER A 32 0.37 -3.21 11.17
CA SER A 32 -0.67 -2.31 11.68
C SER A 32 -0.08 -1.02 12.26
N MET A 33 1.17 -1.02 12.72
CA MET A 33 1.86 0.19 13.19
C MET A 33 2.03 1.27 12.11
N PHE A 34 1.96 0.93 10.81
CA PHE A 34 1.90 1.94 9.74
C PHE A 34 0.65 2.84 9.79
N LYS A 35 -0.38 2.43 10.53
CA LYS A 35 -1.60 3.23 10.76
C LYS A 35 -1.44 4.24 11.88
N THR A 36 -0.37 4.18 12.68
CA THR A 36 -0.14 5.08 13.81
C THR A 36 -0.17 6.55 13.35
N PRO A 37 -1.05 7.39 13.92
CA PRO A 37 -1.07 8.83 13.64
C PRO A 37 0.28 9.45 13.99
N GLY A 38 0.84 10.28 13.10
CA GLY A 38 2.13 10.93 13.36
C GLY A 38 3.32 9.98 13.37
N LEU A 39 3.25 8.86 12.63
CA LEU A 39 4.38 7.93 12.45
C LEU A 39 5.67 8.67 12.11
N THR A 40 6.68 8.54 12.97
CA THR A 40 8.00 9.16 12.77
C THR A 40 8.86 8.33 11.82
N GLU A 41 9.81 8.97 11.15
CA GLU A 41 10.73 8.26 10.23
C GLU A 41 11.58 7.21 10.94
N LEU A 42 12.00 7.47 12.19
CA LEU A 42 12.75 6.52 13.00
C LEU A 42 11.95 5.24 13.25
N LEU A 43 10.71 5.37 13.72
CA LEU A 43 9.83 4.22 13.95
C LEU A 43 9.50 3.52 12.63
N ALA A 44 9.26 4.27 11.55
CA ALA A 44 9.01 3.71 10.23
C ALA A 44 10.20 2.85 9.73
N ASN A 45 11.44 3.29 9.96
CA ASN A 45 12.63 2.51 9.61
C ASN A 45 12.72 1.20 10.40
N GLU A 46 12.41 1.19 11.69
CA GLU A 46 12.39 -0.04 12.50
C GLU A 46 11.27 -1.00 12.06
N ILE A 47 10.07 -0.48 11.75
CA ILE A 47 8.97 -1.26 11.17
C ILE A 47 9.44 -1.96 9.87
N VAL A 48 10.13 -1.22 8.98
CA VAL A 48 10.64 -1.77 7.72
C VAL A 48 11.67 -2.88 7.97
N LYS A 49 12.62 -2.70 8.89
CA LYS A 49 13.61 -3.73 9.23
C LYS A 49 12.94 -5.01 9.73
N ASN A 50 12.01 -4.87 10.68
CA ASN A 50 11.29 -6.00 11.28
C ASN A 50 10.46 -6.75 10.24
N LEU A 51 9.68 -6.04 9.41
CA LEU A 51 8.88 -6.66 8.36
C LEU A 51 9.74 -7.24 7.23
N ASN A 52 10.91 -6.67 6.94
CA ASN A 52 11.81 -7.26 5.97
C ASN A 52 12.31 -8.61 6.45
N PHE A 53 12.77 -8.70 7.71
CA PHE A 53 13.21 -9.95 8.31
C PHE A 53 12.08 -11.00 8.32
N LEU A 54 10.92 -10.65 8.87
CA LEU A 54 9.77 -11.56 8.95
C LEU A 54 9.23 -11.95 7.56
N GLY A 55 9.24 -11.03 6.59
CA GLY A 55 8.82 -11.29 5.22
C GLY A 55 9.73 -12.26 4.49
N ARG A 56 11.04 -12.23 4.78
CA ARG A 56 12.01 -13.20 4.24
C ARG A 56 11.77 -14.59 4.82
N ILE A 57 11.47 -14.69 6.11
CA ILE A 57 11.09 -15.96 6.76
C ILE A 57 9.79 -16.50 6.15
N ALA A 58 8.79 -15.62 5.97
CA ALA A 58 7.51 -16.00 5.37
C ALA A 58 7.65 -16.54 3.94
N ALA A 59 8.61 -16.01 3.17
CA ALA A 59 8.95 -16.51 1.85
C ALA A 59 9.67 -17.86 1.90
N SER A 60 10.74 -18.00 2.70
CA SER A 60 11.54 -19.24 2.76
C SER A 60 10.75 -20.45 3.28
N SER A 61 9.81 -20.23 4.19
CA SER A 61 8.98 -21.29 4.77
C SER A 61 7.61 -21.45 4.09
N SER A 62 7.32 -20.68 3.03
CA SER A 62 6.03 -20.67 2.33
C SER A 62 4.82 -20.61 3.29
N LEU A 63 4.92 -19.74 4.30
CA LEU A 63 3.93 -19.64 5.36
C LEU A 63 2.56 -19.28 4.79
N LYS A 64 1.58 -20.16 5.03
CA LYS A 64 0.17 -19.88 4.71
C LYS A 64 -0.37 -18.83 5.67
N TRP A 65 -1.14 -17.87 5.16
CA TRP A 65 -1.86 -16.91 5.98
C TRP A 65 -3.09 -17.58 6.59
N LYS A 66 -3.28 -17.41 7.90
CA LYS A 66 -4.51 -17.77 8.59
C LYS A 66 -5.17 -16.45 9.00
N LYS A 67 -6.43 -16.22 8.62
CA LYS A 67 -7.18 -15.09 9.17
C LYS A 67 -7.34 -15.35 10.69
N PRO A 68 -7.03 -14.37 11.56
CA PRO A 68 -7.25 -14.54 12.99
C PRO A 68 -8.75 -14.74 13.26
N GLN A 69 -9.05 -15.54 14.28
CA GLN A 69 -10.41 -15.90 14.65
C GLN A 69 -11.07 -14.74 15.41
N ALA A 70 -11.95 -14.02 14.71
CA ALA A 70 -13.13 -13.23 15.12
C ALA A 70 -13.13 -12.25 16.33
N ASP A 71 -12.07 -12.00 17.09
CA ASP A 71 -12.15 -11.14 18.30
C ASP A 71 -11.25 -9.89 18.33
N ASP A 72 -10.67 -9.49 17.20
CA ASP A 72 -9.86 -8.27 17.11
C ASP A 72 -10.53 -7.29 16.14
N ASP A 73 -11.15 -6.24 16.68
CA ASP A 73 -11.86 -5.14 16.01
C ASP A 73 -10.92 -4.28 15.16
N VAL A 74 -10.33 -4.88 14.12
CA VAL A 74 -9.39 -4.21 13.22
C VAL A 74 -10.00 -4.16 11.83
N SER A 75 -10.85 -3.14 11.62
CA SER A 75 -11.33 -2.56 10.35
C SER A 75 -11.18 -3.43 9.09
N ASP A 76 -12.33 -3.77 8.52
CA ASP A 76 -12.67 -4.40 7.22
C ASP A 76 -11.99 -3.82 5.95
N ASP A 77 -10.91 -3.04 6.12
CA ASP A 77 -10.06 -2.50 5.04
C ASP A 77 -9.18 -3.57 4.36
N GLU A 78 -9.21 -4.83 4.82
CA GLU A 78 -8.32 -5.89 4.37
C GLU A 78 -8.63 -6.42 2.96
N GLU A 79 -9.81 -6.13 2.40
CA GLU A 79 -10.23 -6.70 1.12
C GLU A 79 -9.98 -5.80 -0.11
N GLU A 80 -9.76 -4.49 0.04
CA GLU A 80 -9.62 -3.57 -1.10
C GLU A 80 -8.23 -3.59 -1.80
N GLY A 81 -7.29 -4.42 -1.35
CA GLY A 81 -5.91 -4.37 -1.82
C GLY A 81 -5.28 -5.59 -2.44
N THR A 82 -5.92 -6.75 -2.35
CA THR A 82 -5.42 -7.97 -2.98
C THR A 82 -6.11 -8.18 -4.33
N VAL A 83 -5.35 -8.26 -5.41
CA VAL A 83 -5.87 -8.82 -6.66
C VAL A 83 -5.98 -10.33 -6.40
N ARG A 84 -7.18 -10.80 -6.03
CA ARG A 84 -7.41 -12.23 -5.75
C ARG A 84 -7.62 -12.94 -7.09
N GLU A 85 -6.80 -13.94 -7.38
CA GLU A 85 -7.22 -15.02 -8.28
C GLU A 85 -8.05 -15.98 -7.44
N ASP A 86 -9.30 -16.21 -7.84
CA ASP A 86 -10.26 -17.04 -7.12
C ASP A 86 -9.67 -18.43 -6.81
N GLY A 87 -9.75 -18.85 -5.54
CA GLY A 87 -9.37 -20.20 -5.09
C GLY A 87 -7.93 -20.40 -4.59
N LYS A 88 -7.02 -19.43 -4.72
CA LYS A 88 -5.64 -19.57 -4.17
C LYS A 88 -5.57 -19.23 -2.69
N LYS A 89 -5.00 -20.14 -1.88
CA LYS A 89 -4.75 -19.92 -0.44
C LYS A 89 -3.77 -18.76 -0.27
N LEU A 90 -4.16 -17.74 0.48
CA LEU A 90 -3.34 -16.55 0.71
C LEU A 90 -2.07 -16.96 1.48
N THR A 91 -0.90 -16.54 1.01
CA THR A 91 0.35 -16.68 1.77
C THR A 91 0.52 -15.47 2.68
N THR A 92 1.33 -15.62 3.72
CA THR A 92 1.71 -14.50 4.60
C THR A 92 2.46 -13.41 3.82
N LEU A 93 3.21 -13.79 2.79
CA LEU A 93 3.86 -12.83 1.90
C LEU A 93 2.85 -12.02 1.07
N ASN A 94 1.82 -12.67 0.52
CA ASN A 94 0.71 -11.98 -0.16
C ASN A 94 0.01 -11.01 0.79
N TYR A 95 -0.14 -11.37 2.07
CA TYR A 95 -0.68 -10.45 3.08
C TYR A 95 0.21 -9.22 3.25
N ILE A 96 1.54 -9.39 3.42
CA ILE A 96 2.48 -8.25 3.54
C ILE A 96 2.38 -7.33 2.34
N PHE A 97 2.45 -7.87 1.10
CA PHE A 97 2.32 -7.06 -0.09
C PHE A 97 0.93 -6.42 -0.22
N GLY A 98 -0.13 -7.10 0.19
CA GLY A 98 -1.48 -6.53 0.28
C GLY A 98 -1.55 -5.32 1.22
N ARG A 99 -0.87 -5.38 2.38
CA ARG A 99 -0.79 -4.27 3.34
C ARG A 99 0.04 -3.10 2.80
N ILE A 100 1.18 -3.37 2.19
CA ILE A 100 1.99 -2.34 1.48
C ILE A 100 1.13 -1.66 0.41
N SER A 101 0.43 -2.47 -0.37
CA SER A 101 -0.44 -2.05 -1.46
C SER A 101 -1.57 -1.14 -0.97
N PHE A 102 -2.18 -1.46 0.17
CA PHE A 102 -3.15 -0.60 0.84
C PHE A 102 -2.55 0.73 1.30
N ILE A 103 -1.40 0.70 1.99
CA ILE A 103 -0.72 1.92 2.50
C ILE A 103 -0.36 2.88 1.36
N LEU A 104 0.17 2.34 0.26
CA LEU A 104 0.56 3.13 -0.91
C LEU A 104 -0.64 3.78 -1.62
N ARG A 105 -1.81 3.11 -1.64
CA ARG A 105 -3.03 3.67 -2.24
C ARG A 105 -3.85 4.58 -1.33
N ARG A 106 -3.60 4.57 -0.02
CA ARG A 106 -4.31 5.43 0.94
C ARG A 106 -4.21 6.90 0.53
N GLU A 107 -5.31 7.65 0.63
CA GLU A 107 -5.33 9.07 0.29
C GLU A 107 -4.45 9.90 1.25
N SER A 108 -3.60 10.76 0.70
CA SER A 108 -2.75 11.66 1.49
C SER A 108 -3.52 12.93 1.85
N SER A 109 -4.49 12.83 2.77
CA SER A 109 -5.31 13.97 3.20
C SER A 109 -5.14 14.24 4.71
N PRO A 110 -4.77 15.46 5.12
CA PRO A 110 -4.31 16.57 4.29
C PRO A 110 -2.92 16.28 3.65
N PRO A 111 -2.60 16.87 2.48
CA PRO A 111 -1.37 16.55 1.75
C PRO A 111 -0.16 17.29 2.34
N ARG A 112 0.36 16.79 3.47
CA ARG A 112 1.55 17.31 4.17
C ARG A 112 2.69 16.30 4.12
N ALA A 113 3.94 16.76 4.19
CA ALA A 113 5.11 15.89 4.12
C ALA A 113 5.06 14.69 5.10
N ALA A 114 4.63 14.90 6.35
CA ALA A 114 4.53 13.85 7.36
C ALA A 114 3.57 12.69 6.97
N VAL A 115 2.57 12.95 6.14
CA VAL A 115 1.61 11.92 5.68
C VAL A 115 2.24 10.98 4.65
N LEU A 116 3.38 11.36 4.06
CA LEU A 116 4.13 10.53 3.12
C LEU A 116 5.06 9.53 3.81
N VAL A 117 5.39 9.70 5.10
CA VAL A 117 6.31 8.80 5.83
C VAL A 117 5.89 7.33 5.77
N PRO A 118 4.62 6.95 5.97
CA PRO A 118 4.20 5.56 5.81
C PRO A 118 4.34 5.05 4.37
N LYS A 119 4.19 5.92 3.36
CA LYS A 119 4.28 5.54 1.94
C LYS A 119 5.73 5.31 1.52
N THR A 120 6.64 6.21 1.90
CA THR A 120 8.07 6.05 1.63
C THR A 120 8.60 4.79 2.30
N ALA A 121 8.25 4.55 3.56
CA ALA A 121 8.65 3.35 4.28
C ALA A 121 8.05 2.06 3.67
N ALA A 122 6.77 2.06 3.28
CA ALA A 122 6.15 0.91 2.62
C ALA A 122 6.78 0.61 1.24
N LEU A 123 7.14 1.64 0.47
CA LEU A 123 7.84 1.49 -0.81
C LEU A 123 9.24 0.92 -0.61
N LYS A 124 10.00 1.45 0.35
CA LYS A 124 11.31 0.92 0.74
C LYS A 124 11.25 -0.54 1.17
N LEU A 125 10.25 -0.92 1.98
CA LEU A 125 10.02 -2.33 2.34
C LEU A 125 9.77 -3.19 1.10
N SER A 126 8.93 -2.71 0.16
CA SER A 126 8.67 -3.41 -1.11
C SER A 126 9.95 -3.60 -1.92
N GLN A 127 10.78 -2.57 -2.07
CA GLN A 127 12.07 -2.65 -2.78
C GLN A 127 13.00 -3.67 -2.12
N MET A 128 13.17 -3.62 -0.79
CA MET A 128 14.06 -4.52 -0.06
C MET A 128 13.60 -5.98 -0.15
N LEU A 129 12.29 -6.26 -0.10
CA LEU A 129 11.75 -7.60 -0.28
C LEU A 129 11.93 -8.07 -1.73
N CYS A 130 11.52 -7.27 -2.70
CA CYS A 130 11.68 -7.60 -4.13
C CYS A 130 13.14 -7.83 -4.52
N ALA A 131 14.11 -7.14 -3.90
CA ALA A 131 15.52 -7.36 -4.15
C ALA A 131 16.01 -8.74 -3.66
N LYS A 132 15.52 -9.21 -2.50
CA LYS A 132 15.99 -10.45 -1.86
C LYS A 132 15.26 -11.72 -2.29
N LEU A 133 13.98 -11.62 -2.65
CA LEU A 133 13.14 -12.77 -3.04
C LEU A 133 13.43 -13.19 -4.48
N ASP A 134 13.25 -14.46 -4.84
CA ASP A 134 13.41 -14.94 -6.21
C ASP A 134 12.17 -14.64 -7.07
N ALA A 135 12.29 -14.84 -8.39
CA ALA A 135 11.20 -14.59 -9.33
C ALA A 135 10.00 -15.52 -9.09
N GLU A 136 10.25 -16.76 -8.70
CA GLU A 136 9.22 -17.77 -8.44
C GLU A 136 8.34 -17.40 -7.23
N THR A 137 8.95 -16.92 -6.15
CA THR A 137 8.20 -16.46 -4.96
C THR A 137 7.44 -15.16 -5.24
N LEU A 138 7.99 -14.28 -6.10
CA LEU A 138 7.36 -12.99 -6.44
C LEU A 138 6.21 -13.12 -7.44
N ALA A 139 6.25 -14.08 -8.36
CA ALA A 139 5.23 -14.27 -9.39
C ALA A 139 3.77 -14.28 -8.87
N PRO A 140 3.40 -15.04 -7.82
CA PRO A 140 2.03 -15.03 -7.28
C PRO A 140 1.65 -13.73 -6.56
N CYS A 141 2.63 -12.91 -6.17
CA CYS A 141 2.41 -11.60 -5.54
C CYS A 141 2.39 -10.45 -6.55
N LEU A 142 2.85 -10.68 -7.79
CA LEU A 142 3.23 -9.62 -8.72
C LEU A 142 2.08 -8.65 -9.02
N ALA A 143 0.86 -9.14 -9.28
CA ALA A 143 -0.30 -8.28 -9.49
C ALA A 143 -0.60 -7.36 -8.29
N THR A 144 -0.43 -7.89 -7.07
CA THR A 144 -0.68 -7.14 -5.82
C THR A 144 0.37 -6.04 -5.60
N ILE A 145 1.62 -6.29 -6.03
CA ILE A 145 2.72 -5.32 -6.00
C ILE A 145 2.56 -4.27 -7.09
N LEU A 146 2.19 -4.66 -8.32
CA LEU A 146 2.06 -3.75 -9.46
C LEU A 146 0.88 -2.80 -9.34
N LEU A 147 -0.23 -3.21 -8.70
CA LEU A 147 -1.41 -2.37 -8.50
C LEU A 147 -1.12 -0.99 -7.87
N PRO A 148 -0.46 -0.88 -6.70
CA PRO A 148 -0.16 0.40 -6.07
C PRO A 148 0.86 1.22 -6.87
N LEU A 149 1.86 0.57 -7.48
CA LEU A 149 2.89 1.24 -8.29
C LEU A 149 2.27 1.85 -9.55
N HIS A 150 1.38 1.11 -10.22
CA HIS A 150 0.62 1.62 -11.36
C HIS A 150 -0.27 2.80 -10.93
N ASN A 151 -0.95 2.71 -9.78
CA ASN A 151 -1.81 3.80 -9.32
C ASN A 151 -1.05 5.10 -9.00
N LEU A 152 0.18 5.00 -8.49
CA LEU A 152 1.01 6.17 -8.20
C LEU A 152 1.64 6.80 -9.45
N THR A 153 1.80 6.01 -10.52
CA THR A 153 2.41 6.43 -11.79
C THR A 153 1.40 6.72 -12.91
N ASP A 154 0.12 6.33 -12.74
CA ASP A 154 -0.95 6.58 -13.71
C ASP A 154 -1.27 8.08 -13.81
N ARG A 155 -1.04 8.65 -15.00
CA ARG A 155 -1.36 10.05 -15.31
C ARG A 155 -2.85 10.38 -15.16
N ASN A 156 -3.73 9.39 -15.25
CA ASN A 156 -5.17 9.59 -15.09
C ASN A 156 -5.61 9.69 -13.62
N ILE A 157 -4.72 9.41 -12.65
CA ILE A 157 -5.01 9.54 -11.22
C ILE A 157 -4.46 10.90 -10.76
N PRO A 158 -5.32 11.83 -10.31
CA PRO A 158 -4.87 13.15 -9.89
C PRO A 158 -3.91 13.08 -8.69
N VAL A 159 -2.81 13.82 -8.79
CA VAL A 159 -1.85 13.99 -7.69
C VAL A 159 -2.47 14.87 -6.60
N PRO A 160 -2.28 14.56 -5.30
CA PRO A 160 -2.72 15.45 -4.23
C PRO A 160 -2.06 16.83 -4.35
N TYR A 161 -2.88 17.87 -4.45
CA TYR A 161 -2.38 19.25 -4.46
C TYR A 161 -1.94 19.65 -3.05
N SER A 162 -0.68 20.06 -2.90
CA SER A 162 -0.14 20.69 -1.70
C SER A 162 0.57 22.00 -2.03
N THR A 163 0.57 22.92 -1.07
CA THR A 163 1.41 24.14 -1.08
C THR A 163 2.80 23.88 -0.53
N ASP A 164 2.98 22.83 0.28
CA ASP A 164 4.24 22.40 0.88
C ASP A 164 5.19 21.84 -0.20
N ASP A 165 6.34 22.50 -0.38
CA ASP A 165 7.34 22.10 -1.37
C ASP A 165 8.03 20.79 -0.99
N LEU A 166 8.19 20.50 0.30
CA LEU A 166 8.73 19.23 0.77
C LEU A 166 7.77 18.07 0.45
N PHE A 167 6.46 18.30 0.53
CA PHE A 167 5.48 17.30 0.09
C PHE A 167 5.60 17.02 -1.41
N LYS A 168 5.73 18.07 -2.24
CA LYS A 168 5.83 17.91 -3.70
C LYS A 168 7.08 17.13 -4.09
N SER A 169 8.25 17.51 -3.56
CA SER A 169 9.51 16.83 -3.85
C SER A 169 9.48 15.37 -3.40
N ASN A 170 9.02 15.10 -2.17
CA ASN A 170 8.90 13.72 -1.68
C ASN A 170 7.91 12.89 -2.49
N TYR A 171 6.80 13.49 -2.96
CA TYR A 171 5.84 12.78 -3.79
C TYR A 171 6.39 12.44 -5.19
N GLU A 172 7.15 13.35 -5.80
CA GLU A 172 7.83 13.05 -7.06
C GLU A 172 8.92 11.98 -6.88
N ASN A 173 9.67 12.00 -5.77
CA ASN A 173 10.62 10.94 -5.44
C ASN A 173 9.94 9.57 -5.34
N ILE A 174 8.78 9.48 -4.67
CA ILE A 174 7.98 8.26 -4.60
C ILE A 174 7.60 7.75 -6.01
N LYS A 175 7.24 8.64 -6.94
CA LYS A 175 6.92 8.21 -8.32
C LYS A 175 8.14 7.65 -9.02
N THR A 176 9.29 8.32 -8.92
CA THR A 176 10.54 7.87 -9.50
C THR A 176 10.92 6.49 -8.96
N GLU A 177 10.91 6.32 -7.63
CA GLU A 177 11.17 5.04 -6.97
C GLU A 177 10.17 3.94 -7.39
N CYS A 178 8.89 4.29 -7.62
CA CYS A 178 7.91 3.35 -8.15
C CYS A 178 8.26 2.90 -9.57
N THR A 179 8.67 3.83 -10.45
CA THR A 179 9.07 3.50 -11.83
C THR A 179 10.32 2.63 -11.87
N GLU A 180 11.30 2.91 -11.00
CA GLU A 180 12.50 2.11 -10.85
C GLU A 180 12.18 0.69 -10.36
N LEU A 181 11.32 0.56 -9.34
CA LEU A 181 10.89 -0.75 -8.85
C LEU A 181 10.13 -1.55 -9.91
N MET A 182 9.30 -0.89 -10.73
CA MET A 182 8.63 -1.54 -11.85
C MET A 182 9.61 -2.09 -12.88
N GLU A 183 10.67 -1.35 -13.23
CA GLU A 183 11.70 -1.85 -14.16
C GLU A 183 12.53 -2.98 -13.53
N GLN A 184 12.88 -2.88 -12.24
CA GLN A 184 13.54 -3.96 -11.50
C GLN A 184 12.72 -5.25 -11.52
N LEU A 185 11.40 -5.15 -11.29
CA LEU A 185 10.49 -6.30 -11.32
C LEU A 185 10.37 -6.91 -12.72
N LYS A 186 10.35 -6.09 -13.76
CA LYS A 186 10.32 -6.54 -15.16
C LYS A 186 11.59 -7.32 -15.53
N ILE A 187 12.77 -6.80 -15.17
CA ILE A 187 14.05 -7.49 -15.39
C ILE A 187 14.07 -8.82 -14.64
N LYS A 188 13.57 -8.84 -13.40
CA LYS A 188 13.65 -10.00 -12.51
C LYS A 188 12.65 -11.12 -12.83
N CYS A 189 11.39 -10.79 -13.11
CA CYS A 189 10.34 -11.77 -13.38
C CYS A 189 10.22 -12.14 -14.87
N GLY A 190 10.98 -11.45 -15.73
CA GLY A 190 10.89 -11.58 -17.18
C GLY A 190 9.75 -10.76 -17.78
N THR A 191 9.98 -10.29 -19.01
CA THR A 191 9.06 -9.36 -19.69
C THR A 191 7.66 -9.95 -19.91
N SER A 192 7.55 -11.23 -20.26
CA SER A 192 6.26 -11.87 -20.59
C SER A 192 5.30 -11.91 -19.39
N ILE A 193 5.77 -12.47 -18.26
CA ILE A 193 4.96 -12.58 -17.03
C ILE A 193 4.63 -11.17 -16.50
N TYR A 194 5.60 -10.26 -16.55
CA TYR A 194 5.40 -8.89 -16.11
C TYR A 194 4.34 -8.16 -16.93
N THR A 195 4.38 -8.23 -18.26
CA THR A 195 3.42 -7.52 -19.12
C THR A 195 2.01 -8.09 -18.96
N GLU A 196 1.87 -9.41 -18.86
CA GLU A 196 0.58 -10.06 -18.60
C GLU A 196 -0.05 -9.55 -17.29
N GLN A 197 0.71 -9.58 -16.20
CA GLN A 197 0.22 -9.14 -14.89
C GLN A 197 -0.07 -7.64 -14.85
N LEU A 198 0.76 -6.81 -15.52
CA LEU A 198 0.52 -5.38 -15.62
C LEU A 198 -0.75 -5.05 -16.42
N LEU A 199 -1.04 -5.80 -17.50
CA LEU A 199 -2.27 -5.64 -18.27
C LEU A 199 -3.51 -6.00 -17.43
N LYS A 200 -3.47 -7.10 -16.68
CA LYS A 200 -4.54 -7.47 -15.73
C LYS A 200 -4.81 -6.36 -14.71
N VAL A 201 -3.75 -5.80 -14.14
CA VAL A 201 -3.84 -4.68 -13.19
C VAL A 201 -4.46 -3.44 -13.82
N ARG A 202 -4.00 -3.04 -15.02
CA ARG A 202 -4.53 -1.88 -15.76
C ARG A 202 -6.02 -2.05 -16.07
N GLN A 203 -6.41 -3.22 -16.55
CA GLN A 203 -7.79 -3.55 -16.84
C GLN A 203 -8.65 -3.48 -15.56
N GLY A 204 -8.22 -4.13 -14.47
CA GLY A 204 -8.95 -4.11 -13.20
C GLY A 204 -9.06 -2.70 -12.57
N VAL A 205 -8.09 -1.81 -12.81
CA VAL A 205 -8.18 -0.39 -12.38
C VAL A 205 -9.19 0.38 -13.24
N ARG A 206 -9.18 0.15 -14.56
CA ARG A 206 -10.13 0.76 -15.50
C ARG A 206 -11.56 0.32 -15.21
N GLU A 207 -11.80 -0.97 -15.07
CA GLU A 207 -13.13 -1.55 -14.77
C GLU A 207 -13.68 -1.00 -13.46
N ARG A 208 -12.89 -0.96 -12.38
CA ARG A 208 -13.31 -0.33 -11.11
C ARG A 208 -13.61 1.15 -11.24
N ARG A 209 -12.98 1.87 -12.17
CA ARG A 209 -13.29 3.28 -12.46
C ARG A 209 -14.61 3.39 -13.21
N GLU A 210 -14.85 2.54 -14.20
CA GLU A 210 -16.09 2.47 -14.98
C GLU A 210 -17.29 2.03 -14.11
N GLN A 211 -17.11 1.05 -13.22
CA GLN A 211 -18.09 0.62 -12.22
C GLN A 211 -18.45 1.76 -11.24
N ARG A 212 -17.46 2.53 -10.76
CA ARG A 212 -17.75 3.71 -9.92
C ARG A 212 -18.48 4.81 -10.68
N SER A 213 -18.17 4.99 -11.96
CA SER A 213 -18.84 5.97 -12.83
C SER A 213 -20.30 5.59 -13.11
N SER A 214 -20.54 4.33 -13.50
CA SER A 214 -21.87 3.79 -13.74
C SER A 214 -22.71 3.80 -12.46
N LYS A 215 -22.18 3.35 -11.32
CA LYS A 215 -22.86 3.42 -10.02
C LYS A 215 -23.33 4.85 -9.69
N ARG A 216 -22.46 5.86 -9.87
CA ARG A 216 -22.83 7.26 -9.63
C ARG A 216 -23.92 7.77 -10.59
N LYS A 217 -23.91 7.33 -11.85
CA LYS A 217 -24.94 7.68 -12.84
C LYS A 217 -26.28 7.03 -12.49
N ILE A 218 -26.27 5.76 -12.09
CA ILE A 218 -27.45 5.03 -11.65
C ILE A 218 -28.04 5.69 -10.40
N GLU A 219 -27.21 5.97 -9.38
CA GLU A 219 -27.63 6.66 -8.15
C GLU A 219 -28.24 8.04 -8.40
N ALA A 220 -27.75 8.78 -9.41
CA ALA A 220 -28.33 10.06 -9.79
C ALA A 220 -29.76 9.95 -10.32
N VAL A 221 -30.11 8.81 -10.93
CA VAL A 221 -31.45 8.53 -11.46
C VAL A 221 -32.33 7.87 -10.41
N SER A 222 -31.80 6.88 -9.69
CA SER A 222 -32.58 6.07 -8.73
C SER A 222 -32.78 6.75 -7.36
N ALA A 223 -31.88 7.64 -6.95
CA ALA A 223 -31.93 8.33 -5.66
C ALA A 223 -31.48 9.81 -5.77
N PRO A 224 -32.25 10.66 -6.47
CA PRO A 224 -31.84 12.03 -6.80
C PRO A 224 -31.61 12.91 -5.56
N GLU A 225 -32.41 12.74 -4.51
CA GLU A 225 -32.25 13.52 -3.26
C GLU A 225 -30.92 13.20 -2.54
N LYS A 226 -30.55 11.91 -2.46
CA LYS A 226 -29.29 11.47 -1.85
C LYS A 226 -28.11 12.00 -2.65
N PHE A 227 -28.17 11.89 -3.98
CA PHE A 227 -27.16 12.44 -4.87
C PHE A 227 -27.03 13.97 -4.72
N GLY A 228 -28.15 14.68 -4.57
CA GLY A 228 -28.20 16.12 -4.30
C GLY A 228 -27.49 16.50 -2.99
N LYS A 229 -27.79 15.81 -1.89
CA LYS A 229 -27.15 16.01 -0.58
C LYS A 229 -25.64 15.76 -0.64
N ASP A 230 -25.21 14.69 -1.31
CA ASP A 230 -23.78 14.38 -1.46
C ASP A 230 -23.06 15.42 -2.33
N LYS A 231 -23.75 15.97 -3.34
CA LYS A 231 -23.24 17.07 -4.16
C LYS A 231 -23.07 18.34 -3.33
N GLN A 232 -24.04 18.69 -2.48
CA GLN A 232 -23.95 19.83 -1.55
C GLN A 232 -22.75 19.67 -0.60
N LYS A 233 -22.61 18.51 0.07
CA LYS A 233 -21.45 18.22 0.94
C LYS A 233 -20.10 18.36 0.23
N LYS A 234 -20.01 17.93 -1.04
CA LYS A 234 -18.78 18.11 -1.85
C LYS A 234 -18.49 19.57 -2.15
N VAL A 235 -19.52 20.37 -2.40
CA VAL A 235 -19.37 21.82 -2.63
C VAL A 235 -18.91 22.52 -1.35
N GLU A 236 -19.48 22.16 -0.21
CA GLU A 236 -19.06 22.68 1.11
C GLU A 236 -17.59 22.37 1.40
N ARG A 237 -17.18 21.09 1.27
CA ARG A 237 -15.77 20.69 1.42
C ARG A 237 -14.83 21.44 0.45
N LYS A 238 -15.27 21.69 -0.79
CA LYS A 238 -14.49 22.51 -1.74
C LYS A 238 -14.39 23.97 -1.30
N LYS A 239 -15.45 24.53 -0.70
CA LYS A 239 -15.46 25.89 -0.16
C LYS A 239 -14.48 26.00 1.02
N GLU A 240 -14.51 25.06 1.94
CA GLU A 240 -13.55 24.98 3.06
C GLU A 240 -12.11 24.86 2.56
N ARG A 241 -11.85 23.91 1.66
CA ARG A 241 -10.52 23.73 1.07
C ARG A 241 -10.01 24.96 0.32
N ARG A 242 -10.90 25.75 -0.31
CA ARG A 242 -10.52 27.04 -0.93
C ARG A 242 -10.12 28.09 0.11
N LYS A 243 -10.81 28.13 1.26
CA LYS A 243 -10.44 29.01 2.38
C LYS A 243 -9.10 28.61 2.96
N GLU A 244 -8.87 27.32 3.21
CA GLU A 244 -7.59 26.77 3.68
C GLU A 244 -6.44 27.16 2.76
N LYS A 245 -6.58 26.91 1.46
CA LYS A 245 -5.58 27.34 0.45
C LYS A 245 -5.35 28.85 0.48
N GLY A 246 -6.42 29.65 0.63
CA GLY A 246 -6.32 31.10 0.73
C GLY A 246 -5.54 31.56 1.96
N MET A 247 -5.73 30.88 3.09
CA MET A 247 -4.97 31.10 4.32
C MET A 247 -3.50 30.70 4.13
N GLU A 248 -3.22 29.49 3.63
CA GLU A 248 -1.86 29.01 3.35
C GLU A 248 -1.08 29.99 2.46
N HIS A 249 -1.69 30.46 1.36
CA HIS A 249 -1.07 31.46 0.48
C HIS A 249 -0.89 32.83 1.14
N ARG A 250 -1.79 33.22 2.05
CA ARG A 250 -1.65 34.48 2.80
C ARG A 250 -0.51 34.38 3.80
N ASP A 251 -0.39 33.25 4.49
CA ASP A 251 0.63 33.02 5.50
C ASP A 251 2.02 32.93 4.85
N LEU A 252 2.12 32.27 3.68
CA LEU A 252 3.31 32.30 2.81
C LEU A 252 3.73 33.73 2.43
N ARG A 253 2.77 34.61 2.12
CA ARG A 253 3.05 36.03 1.77
C ARG A 253 3.41 36.88 2.98
N ARG A 254 2.93 36.53 4.18
CA ARG A 254 3.17 37.29 5.40
C ARG A 254 4.53 37.03 6.01
N GLY A 255 5.18 35.91 5.65
CA GLY A 255 6.58 35.59 5.98
C GLY A 255 6.94 35.94 7.42
N PHE A 256 6.55 35.07 8.37
CA PHE A 256 6.84 35.14 9.81
C PHE A 256 6.97 36.54 10.44
#